data_AF-A0A951AGN5-F1
#
_entry.id   AF-A0A951AGN5-F1
#
_cell.length_a   1.000
_cell.length_b   1.000
_cell.length_c   1.000
_cell.angle_alpha   90.00
_cell.angle_beta   90.00
_cell.angle_gamma   90.00
#
_symmetry.space_group_name_H-M   'P 1'
#
loop_
_entity.id
_entity.type
_entity.pdbx_description
1 polymer ?
#
loop_
_entity_poly.entity_id
_entity_poly.type
_entity_poly.pdbx_seq_one_letter_code
_entity_poly.pdbx_strand_id
1 'polypeptide(L)'
;IYLPTAATLMIVVGAAVGWFYDKQADRTARPEAAKQFGVLLASGLIVGEGIIQVVISVIKSLSVSPAPLALVGSGFQTAGIILGGVTFVALTFLLYRWVLRMSPARAA
;
A
#
# COMPACT_ATOMS: atom_id res chain seq x y z
N ILE A 1 -26.12 -11.66 -9.93
CA ILE A 1 -25.75 -10.74 -8.82
C ILE A 1 -24.75 -9.75 -9.40
N TYR A 2 -25.10 -8.48 -9.54
CA TYR A 2 -24.19 -7.44 -10.02
C TYR A 2 -23.09 -7.24 -8.97
N LEU A 3 -21.83 -7.15 -9.40
CA LEU A 3 -20.80 -6.67 -8.49
C LEU A 3 -21.18 -5.25 -8.05
N PRO A 4 -21.01 -4.91 -6.76
CA PRO A 4 -21.18 -3.54 -6.29
C PRO A 4 -20.38 -2.60 -7.20
N THR A 5 -21.00 -1.54 -7.71
CA THR A 5 -20.35 -0.57 -8.61
C THR A 5 -19.02 -0.04 -8.04
N ALA A 6 -18.93 0.06 -6.71
CA ALA A 6 -17.71 0.41 -5.99
C ALA A 6 -16.56 -0.59 -6.20
N ALA A 7 -16.83 -1.90 -6.21
CA ALA A 7 -15.82 -2.92 -6.43
C ALA A 7 -15.31 -2.88 -7.88
N THR A 8 -16.21 -2.69 -8.85
CA THR A 8 -15.84 -2.54 -10.25
C THR A 8 -14.94 -1.31 -10.47
N LEU A 9 -15.28 -0.18 -9.85
CA LEU A 9 -14.46 1.03 -9.95
C LEU A 9 -13.05 0.82 -9.41
N MET A 10 -12.90 0.15 -8.25
CA MET A 10 -11.58 -0.13 -7.67
C MET A 10 -10.74 -1.05 -8.56
N ILE A 11 -11.36 -2.06 -9.20
CA ILE A 11 -10.67 -2.94 -10.15
C ILE A 11 -10.18 -2.12 -11.37
N VAL A 12 -11.02 -1.24 -11.91
CA VAL A 12 -10.67 -0.38 -13.05
C VAL A 12 -9.52 0.57 -12.69
N VAL A 13 -9.57 1.19 -11.52
CA VAL A 13 -8.48 2.07 -11.03
C VAL A 13 -7.19 1.27 -10.87
N GLY A 14 -7.25 0.09 -10.25
CA GLY A 14 -6.09 -0.80 -10.12
C GLY A 14 -5.49 -1.18 -11.47
N ALA A 15 -6.32 -1.51 -12.46
CA ALA A 15 -5.88 -1.83 -13.82
C ALA A 15 -5.22 -0.63 -14.53
N ALA A 16 -5.79 0.58 -14.38
CA ALA A 16 -5.23 1.79 -14.94
C ALA A 16 -3.86 2.14 -14.34
N VAL A 17 -3.71 2.00 -13.01
CA VAL A 17 -2.44 2.20 -12.31
C VAL A 17 -1.41 1.14 -12.72
N GLY A 18 -1.81 -0.13 -12.81
CA GLY A 18 -0.95 -1.22 -13.26
C GLY A 18 -0.44 -1.00 -14.69
N TRP A 19 -1.29 -0.55 -15.60
CA TRP A 19 -0.90 -0.20 -16.97
C TRP A 19 0.11 0.95 -17.02
N PHE A 20 -0.11 2.00 -16.21
CA PHE A 20 0.84 3.11 -16.11
C PHE A 20 2.19 2.65 -15.55
N TYR A 21 2.17 1.75 -14.56
CA TYR A 21 3.37 1.15 -14.00
C TYR A 21 4.15 0.35 -15.04
N ASP A 22 3.49 -0.52 -15.80
CA ASP A 22 4.13 -1.32 -16.84
C ASP A 22 4.82 -0.44 -17.89
N LYS A 23 4.13 0.63 -18.34
CA LYS A 23 4.69 1.59 -19.29
C LYS A 23 5.91 2.32 -18.74
N GLN A 24 5.93 2.60 -17.44
CA GLN A 24 7.07 3.22 -16.77
C GLN A 24 8.22 2.22 -16.57
N ALA A 25 7.91 0.97 -16.25
CA ALA A 25 8.88 -0.12 -16.09
C ALA A 25 9.59 -0.47 -17.41
N ASP A 26 8.89 -0.39 -18.54
CA ASP A 26 9.47 -0.59 -19.89
C ASP A 26 10.54 0.45 -20.26
N ARG A 27 10.55 1.60 -19.58
CA ARG A 27 11.56 2.66 -19.76
C ARG A 27 12.79 2.50 -18.86
N THR A 28 12.81 1.48 -18.00
CA THR A 28 13.92 1.23 -17.08
C THR A 28 14.98 0.34 -17.74
N ALA A 29 16.21 0.37 -17.22
CA ALA A 29 17.32 -0.43 -17.75
C ALA A 29 17.08 -1.96 -17.72
N ARG A 30 16.15 -2.44 -16.87
CA ARG A 30 15.77 -3.86 -16.72
C ARG A 30 14.25 -4.00 -16.49
N PRO A 31 13.46 -4.09 -17.57
CA PRO A 31 12.00 -4.03 -17.48
C PRO A 31 11.38 -5.22 -16.74
N GLU A 32 11.87 -6.44 -16.95
CA GLU A 32 11.33 -7.64 -16.28
C GLU A 32 11.55 -7.62 -14.77
N ALA A 33 12.76 -7.27 -14.34
CA ALA A 33 13.09 -7.17 -12.91
C ALA A 33 12.24 -6.10 -12.22
N ALA A 34 12.06 -4.93 -12.86
CA ALA A 34 11.20 -3.88 -12.33
C ALA A 34 9.76 -4.40 -12.13
N LYS A 35 9.17 -5.06 -13.13
CA LYS A 35 7.81 -5.62 -13.02
C LYS A 35 7.69 -6.63 -11.87
N GLN A 36 8.65 -7.56 -11.73
CA GLN A 36 8.66 -8.53 -10.63
C GLN A 36 8.74 -7.87 -9.25
N PHE A 37 9.61 -6.87 -9.08
CA PHE A 37 9.69 -6.14 -7.82
C PHE A 37 8.42 -5.33 -7.53
N GLY A 38 7.73 -4.82 -8.55
CA GLY A 38 6.44 -4.15 -8.40
C GLY A 38 5.36 -5.10 -7.88
N VAL A 39 5.29 -6.32 -8.42
CA VAL A 39 4.38 -7.36 -7.93
C VAL A 39 4.73 -7.77 -6.50
N LEU A 40 6.02 -7.92 -6.18
CA LEU A 40 6.48 -8.23 -4.82
C LEU A 40 6.10 -7.13 -3.82
N LEU A 41 6.28 -5.86 -4.19
CA LEU A 41 5.89 -4.72 -3.37
C LEU A 41 4.37 -4.67 -3.17
N ALA A 42 3.59 -4.84 -4.24
CA ALA A 42 2.13 -4.80 -4.18
C ALA A 42 1.57 -5.92 -3.28
N SER A 43 2.03 -7.15 -3.47
CA SER A 43 1.64 -8.29 -2.64
C SER A 43 2.10 -8.13 -1.19
N GLY A 44 3.31 -7.62 -0.96
CA GLY A 44 3.80 -7.28 0.36
C GLY A 44 2.96 -6.22 1.06
N LEU A 45 2.50 -5.18 0.35
CA LEU A 45 1.61 -4.15 0.88
C LEU A 45 0.22 -4.70 1.21
N ILE A 46 -0.34 -5.56 0.36
CA ILE A 46 -1.63 -6.22 0.60
C ILE A 46 -1.54 -7.09 1.87
N VAL A 47 -0.52 -7.94 1.98
CA VAL A 47 -0.35 -8.81 3.15
C VAL A 47 -0.01 -7.99 4.40
N GLY A 48 0.83 -6.97 4.26
CA GLY A 48 1.24 -6.11 5.37
C GLY A 48 0.06 -5.37 6.01
N GLU A 49 -0.85 -4.84 5.20
CA GLU A 49 -2.08 -4.18 5.68
C GLU A 49 -2.95 -5.16 6.48
N GLY A 50 -3.13 -6.38 5.97
CA GLY A 50 -3.85 -7.44 6.67
C GLY A 50 -3.24 -7.81 8.02
N ILE A 51 -1.91 -7.93 8.10
CA ILE A 51 -1.21 -8.21 9.37
C ILE A 51 -1.49 -7.11 10.40
N ILE A 52 -1.42 -5.84 9.99
CA ILE A 52 -1.68 -4.71 10.88
C ILE A 52 -3.15 -4.72 11.36
N GLN A 53 -4.11 -5.00 10.48
CA GLN A 53 -5.53 -5.13 10.86
C GLN A 53 -5.76 -6.24 11.90
N VAL A 54 -5.10 -7.39 11.73
CA VAL A 54 -5.19 -8.51 12.68
C VAL A 54 -4.62 -8.11 14.03
N VAL A 55 -3.43 -7.50 14.05
CA VAL A 55 -2.79 -7.04 15.30
C VAL A 55 -3.69 -6.04 16.03
N ILE A 56 -4.24 -5.04 15.32
CA ILE A 56 -5.16 -4.06 15.91
C ILE A 56 -6.42 -4.73 16.46
N SER A 57 -6.96 -5.73 15.76
CA SER A 57 -8.15 -6.47 16.19
C SER A 57 -7.90 -7.29 17.45
N VAL A 58 -6.73 -7.94 17.56
CA VAL A 58 -6.33 -8.66 18.78
C VAL A 58 -6.21 -7.70 19.96
N ILE A 59 -5.55 -6.56 19.78
CA ILE A 59 -5.42 -5.53 20.84
C ILE A 59 -6.80 -5.03 21.29
N LYS A 60 -7.70 -4.78 20.35
CA LYS A 60 -9.08 -4.37 20.65
C LYS A 60 -9.85 -5.43 21.42
N SER A 61 -9.68 -6.70 21.07
CA SER A 61 -10.36 -7.83 21.72
C SER A 61 -9.93 -7.99 23.19
N LEU A 62 -8.66 -7.70 23.49
CA LEU A 62 -8.11 -7.83 24.84
C LEU A 62 -8.34 -6.59 25.72
N SER A 63 -8.77 -5.46 25.15
CA SER A 63 -8.93 -4.22 25.91
C SER A 63 -10.34 -4.01 26.43
N VAL A 64 -10.43 -3.51 27.66
CA VAL A 64 -11.68 -3.08 28.30
C VAL A 64 -12.06 -1.65 27.87
N SER A 65 -11.12 -0.89 27.30
CA SER A 65 -11.36 0.48 26.86
C SER A 65 -11.92 0.52 25.43
N PRO A 66 -12.92 1.37 25.13
CA PRO A 66 -13.52 1.47 23.80
C PRO A 66 -12.55 1.99 22.72
N ALA A 67 -11.46 2.66 23.12
CA ALA A 67 -10.44 3.18 22.23
C ALA A 67 -9.03 2.90 22.79
N PRO A 68 -8.54 1.65 22.71
CA PRO A 68 -7.30 1.23 23.39
C PRO A 68 -6.03 1.90 22.88
N LEU A 69 -6.06 2.42 21.64
CA LEU A 69 -4.92 3.03 20.96
C LEU A 69 -5.10 4.56 20.80
N ALA A 70 -6.11 5.15 21.45
CA ALA A 70 -6.33 6.60 21.38
C ALA A 70 -5.31 7.34 22.25
N LEU A 71 -4.25 7.85 21.61
CA LEU A 71 -3.20 8.64 22.26
C LEU A 71 -3.47 10.15 22.21
N VAL A 72 -4.32 10.58 21.28
CA VAL A 72 -4.66 11.98 21.02
C VAL A 72 -6.18 12.15 21.02
N GLY A 73 -6.65 13.31 21.50
CA GLY A 73 -8.08 13.61 21.67
C GLY A 73 -8.88 13.62 20.35
N SER A 74 -10.20 13.64 20.46
CA SER A 74 -11.15 13.52 19.33
C SER A 74 -10.97 14.57 18.23
N GLY A 75 -10.43 15.76 18.54
CA GLY A 75 -10.12 16.80 17.56
C GLY A 75 -9.05 16.41 16.54
N PHE A 76 -8.27 15.35 16.79
CA PHE A 76 -7.21 14.91 15.87
C PHE A 76 -7.69 13.93 14.80
N GLN A 77 -8.96 13.49 14.80
CA GLN A 77 -9.45 12.48 13.86
C GLN A 77 -9.25 12.87 12.40
N THR A 78 -9.66 14.08 12.02
CA THR A 78 -9.52 14.57 10.63
C THR A 78 -8.06 14.73 10.23
N ALA A 79 -7.24 15.31 11.11
CA ALA A 79 -5.81 15.46 10.88
C ALA A 79 -5.13 14.10 10.74
N GLY A 80 -5.49 13.13 11.57
CA GLY A 80 -4.96 11.76 11.54
C GLY A 80 -5.28 11.02 10.25
N ILE A 81 -6.50 11.16 9.72
CA ILE A 81 -6.88 10.56 8.42
C ILE A 81 -6.03 11.13 7.29
N ILE A 82 -5.89 12.47 7.25
CA ILE A 82 -5.11 13.14 6.21
C ILE A 82 -3.63 12.76 6.34
N LEU A 83 -3.07 12.85 7.54
CA LEU A 83 -1.65 12.59 7.80
C LEU A 83 -1.30 11.13 7.53
N GLY A 84 -2.18 10.19 7.93
CA GLY A 84 -2.03 8.77 7.62
C GLY A 84 -2.04 8.52 6.11
N GLY A 85 -3.01 9.09 5.39
CA GLY A 85 -3.09 8.98 3.93
C GLY A 85 -1.87 9.55 3.22
N VAL A 86 -1.44 10.76 3.59
CA VAL A 86 -0.25 11.41 3.02
C VAL A 86 1.01 10.60 3.32
N THR A 87 1.18 10.13 4.55
CA THR A 87 2.34 9.33 4.95
C THR A 87 2.38 8.00 4.20
N PHE A 88 1.23 7.34 4.04
CA PHE A 88 1.13 6.08 3.28
C PHE A 88 1.51 6.27 1.80
N VAL A 89 0.99 7.31 1.15
CA VAL A 89 1.35 7.63 -0.24
C VAL A 89 2.83 7.98 -0.36
N ALA A 90 3.36 8.79 0.55
CA ALA A 90 4.77 9.19 0.56
C ALA A 90 5.71 7.99 0.75
N LEU A 91 5.42 7.12 1.71
CA LEU A 91 6.19 5.88 1.96
C LEU A 91 6.15 4.94 0.76
N THR A 92 4.97 4.74 0.18
CA THR A 92 4.80 3.88 -1.01
C THR A 92 5.62 4.42 -2.17
N PHE A 93 5.57 5.73 -2.42
CA PHE A 93 6.36 6.37 -3.46
C PHE A 93 7.88 6.29 -3.20
N LEU A 94 8.31 6.45 -1.94
CA LEU A 94 9.71 6.30 -1.53
C LEU A 94 10.21 4.87 -1.72
N LEU A 95 9.46 3.88 -1.23
CA LEU A 95 9.76 2.45 -1.41
C LEU A 95 9.90 2.12 -2.89
N TYR A 96 8.97 2.60 -3.70
CA TYR A 96 8.99 2.42 -5.13
C TYR A 96 10.24 3.02 -5.80
N ARG A 97 10.57 4.28 -5.48
CA ARG A 97 11.81 4.91 -5.97
C ARG A 97 13.06 4.20 -5.45
N TRP A 98 13.03 3.68 -4.24
CA TRP A 98 14.15 2.98 -3.62
C TRP A 98 14.40 1.64 -4.31
N VAL A 99 13.36 0.84 -4.55
CA VAL A 99 13.41 -0.42 -5.31
C VAL A 99 13.94 -0.18 -6.74
N LEU A 100 13.48 0.86 -7.42
CA LEU A 100 13.99 1.22 -8.74
C LEU A 100 15.47 1.63 -8.72
N ARG A 101 15.95 2.25 -7.63
CA ARG A 101 17.36 2.61 -7.43
C ARG A 101 18.21 1.41 -7.01
N MET A 102 17.63 0.47 -6.27
CA MET A 102 18.20 -0.80 -5.87
C MET A 102 18.09 -1.86 -6.97
N SER A 103 18.15 -1.46 -8.23
CA SER A 103 18.44 -2.39 -9.31
C SER A 103 19.94 -2.36 -9.63
N PRO A 104 20.83 -2.95 -8.78
CA PRO A 104 22.18 -3.24 -9.20
C PRO A 104 22.16 -4.32 -10.27
N ALA A 105 23.11 -4.19 -11.19
CA ALA A 105 23.35 -5.19 -12.20
C ALA A 105 23.76 -6.54 -11.57
N ARG A 106 22.90 -7.55 -11.76
CA ARG A 106 23.21 -8.99 -11.96
C ARG A 106 23.43 -9.87 -10.70
N ALA A 107 22.83 -11.07 -10.77
CA ALA A 107 23.45 -12.36 -10.46
C ALA A 107 22.72 -13.37 -11.39
N ALA A 108 23.33 -13.70 -12.54
CA ALA A 108 24.21 -14.85 -12.78
C ALA A 108 23.36 -16.08 -13.13
#